data_AF-A0A2D7N8T2-F1
#
_entry.id   AF-A0A2D7N8T2-F1
#
_cell.length_a   1.000
_cell.length_b   1.000
_cell.length_c   1.000
_cell.angle_alpha   90.00
_cell.angle_beta   90.00
_cell.angle_gamma   90.00
#
_symmetry.space_group_name_H-M   'P 1'
#
loop_
_entity.id
_entity.type
_entity.pdbx_description
1 polymer ?
#
loop_
_entity_poly.entity_id
_entity_poly.type
_entity_poly.pdbx_seq_one_letter_code
_entity_poly.pdbx_strand_id
1 'polypeptide(L)'
;MKIEFMNKGEWGKVRAFFSVRTEEGFIIKGLKLIEGINGNFVGFPSEKGKDGEYRDTILATKELREKLTQFALKEYGGDAMHSTGFESNAPNDFYNSTPPNNEQTSSTPRAAEAYDDDIPF
;
A
#
# COMPACT_ATOMS: atom_id res chain seq x y z
N MET A 1 2.19 7.68 -23.42
CA MET A 1 2.12 6.41 -22.65
C MET A 1 0.82 5.68 -22.99
N LYS A 2 0.82 4.35 -23.13
CA LYS A 2 -0.37 3.55 -23.50
C LYS A 2 -0.47 2.25 -22.71
N ILE A 3 -1.69 1.76 -22.48
CA ILE A 3 -1.91 0.41 -21.95
C ILE A 3 -1.62 -0.58 -23.07
N GLU A 4 -0.67 -1.49 -22.84
CA GLU A 4 -0.28 -2.51 -23.82
C GLU A 4 -1.15 -3.76 -23.69
N PHE A 5 -1.49 -4.12 -22.45
CA PHE A 5 -2.32 -5.27 -22.11
C PHE A 5 -3.10 -4.96 -20.84
N MET A 6 -4.38 -5.33 -20.80
CA MET A 6 -5.21 -5.29 -19.60
C MET A 6 -6.05 -6.56 -19.49
N ASN A 7 -5.91 -7.23 -18.35
CA ASN A 7 -6.74 -8.36 -17.96
C ASN A 7 -7.66 -7.93 -16.81
N LYS A 8 -8.97 -7.91 -17.07
CA LYS A 8 -10.00 -7.52 -16.11
C LYS A 8 -10.47 -8.75 -15.34
N GLY A 9 -10.76 -8.59 -14.06
CA GLY A 9 -11.27 -9.67 -13.21
C GLY A 9 -11.40 -9.23 -11.76
N GLU A 10 -11.92 -10.12 -10.90
CA GLU A 10 -12.08 -9.84 -9.49
C GLU A 10 -11.15 -10.71 -8.65
N TRP A 11 -10.15 -10.09 -8.04
CA TRP A 11 -9.27 -10.72 -7.05
C TRP A 11 -9.28 -9.87 -5.77
N GLY A 12 -10.37 -10.00 -5.01
CA GLY A 12 -10.63 -9.15 -3.86
C GLY A 12 -10.77 -7.68 -4.28
N LYS A 13 -9.87 -6.83 -3.80
CA LYS A 13 -9.84 -5.40 -4.17
C LYS A 13 -9.23 -5.15 -5.56
N VAL A 14 -8.56 -6.13 -6.17
CA VAL A 14 -7.94 -5.95 -7.48
C VAL A 14 -8.98 -6.17 -8.57
N ARG A 15 -9.12 -5.19 -9.47
CA ARG A 15 -10.07 -5.16 -10.59
C ARG A 15 -9.43 -5.47 -11.94
N ALA A 16 -8.14 -5.21 -12.08
CA ALA A 16 -7.41 -5.56 -13.29
C ALA A 16 -5.91 -5.68 -13.04
N PHE A 17 -5.27 -6.51 -13.85
CA PHE A 17 -3.83 -6.50 -14.06
C PHE A 17 -3.53 -5.88 -15.41
N PHE A 18 -2.55 -5.00 -15.49
CA PHE A 18 -2.20 -4.35 -16.74
C PHE A 18 -0.71 -4.09 -16.87
N SER A 19 -0.30 -3.80 -18.10
CA SER A 19 1.06 -3.39 -18.45
C SER A 19 1.01 -2.10 -19.25
N VAL A 20 1.95 -1.19 -18.99
CA VAL A 20 2.02 0.10 -19.69
C VAL A 20 3.27 0.14 -20.56
N ARG A 21 3.14 0.75 -21.74
CA ARG A 21 4.28 1.11 -22.59
C ARG A 21 4.52 2.62 -22.51
N THR A 22 5.74 3.00 -22.18
CA THR A 22 6.20 4.40 -22.22
C THR A 22 6.56 4.82 -23.65
N GLU A 23 6.69 6.11 -23.90
CA GLU A 23 7.01 6.62 -25.26
C GLU A 23 8.43 6.28 -25.68
N GLU A 24 9.32 6.13 -24.69
CA GLU A 24 10.72 5.74 -24.81
C GLU A 24 10.87 4.23 -25.08
N GLY A 25 9.77 3.48 -25.13
CA GLY A 25 9.75 2.07 -25.48
C GLY A 25 9.84 1.09 -24.32
N PHE A 26 9.83 1.55 -23.07
CA PHE A 26 9.81 0.66 -21.91
C PHE A 26 8.43 0.03 -21.72
N ILE A 27 8.38 -1.25 -21.38
CA ILE A 27 7.15 -1.95 -21.00
C ILE A 27 7.24 -2.31 -19.52
N ILE A 28 6.37 -1.71 -18.72
CA ILE A 28 6.26 -1.99 -17.29
C ILE A 28 5.12 -2.99 -17.11
N LYS A 29 5.46 -4.16 -16.56
CA LYS A 29 4.51 -5.25 -16.28
C LYS A 29 4.16 -5.30 -14.80
N GLY A 30 3.00 -5.90 -14.49
CA GLY A 30 2.61 -6.19 -13.11
C GLY A 30 1.95 -5.03 -12.37
N LEU A 31 1.46 -4.02 -13.10
CA LEU A 31 0.62 -2.99 -12.52
C LEU A 31 -0.78 -3.56 -12.22
N LYS A 32 -1.40 -3.04 -11.17
CA LYS A 32 -2.69 -3.51 -10.67
C LYS A 32 -3.64 -2.33 -10.56
N LEU A 33 -4.87 -2.48 -11.03
CA LEU A 33 -5.95 -1.54 -10.72
C LEU A 33 -6.69 -2.06 -9.50
N ILE A 34 -6.72 -1.26 -8.43
CA ILE A 34 -7.24 -1.65 -7.12
C ILE A 34 -8.38 -0.71 -6.76
N GLU A 35 -9.48 -1.26 -6.25
CA GLU A 35 -10.59 -0.49 -5.69
C GLU A 35 -10.34 -0.23 -4.20
N GLY A 36 -10.14 1.04 -3.86
CA GLY A 36 -10.05 1.53 -2.50
C GLY A 36 -11.37 2.11 -2.02
N ILE A 37 -11.40 2.49 -0.74
CA ILE A 37 -12.55 3.17 -0.12
C ILE A 37 -12.78 4.54 -0.77
N ASN A 38 -11.70 5.22 -1.16
CA ASN A 38 -11.72 6.54 -1.80
C ASN A 38 -11.64 6.45 -3.33
N GLY A 39 -12.10 5.33 -3.90
CA GLY A 39 -12.05 5.07 -5.33
C GLY A 39 -10.83 4.27 -5.79
N ASN A 40 -10.71 4.13 -7.11
CA ASN A 40 -9.76 3.24 -7.73
C ASN A 40 -8.38 3.89 -7.85
N PHE A 41 -7.33 3.09 -7.66
CA PHE A 41 -5.95 3.53 -7.76
C PHE A 41 -5.06 2.45 -8.37
N VAL A 42 -3.90 2.87 -8.88
CA VAL A 42 -2.89 1.95 -9.40
C VAL A 42 -1.95 1.51 -8.28
N GLY A 43 -1.79 0.19 -8.15
CA GLY A 43 -0.71 -0.47 -7.41
C GLY A 43 0.45 -0.79 -8.33
N PHE A 44 1.67 -0.44 -7.90
CA PHE A 44 2.89 -0.70 -8.65
C PHE A 44 3.29 -2.18 -8.55
N PRO A 45 4.17 -2.65 -9.46
CA PRO A 45 4.75 -3.98 -9.36
C PRO A 45 5.52 -4.10 -8.05
N SER A 46 5.29 -5.17 -7.32
CA SER A 46 5.93 -5.43 -6.04
C SER A 46 6.45 -6.87 -5.95
N GLU A 47 7.57 -7.02 -5.26
CA GLU A 47 8.25 -8.29 -5.05
C GLU A 47 8.35 -8.59 -3.55
N LYS A 48 8.24 -9.88 -3.19
CA LYS A 48 8.37 -10.34 -1.81
C LYS A 48 9.86 -10.55 -1.49
N GLY A 49 10.36 -9.80 -0.51
CA GLY A 49 11.70 -9.97 0.02
C GLY A 49 11.88 -11.29 0.79
N LYS A 50 13.14 -11.59 1.13
CA LYS A 50 13.50 -12.79 1.93
C LYS A 50 12.97 -12.72 3.36
N ASP A 51 12.76 -11.50 3.85
CA ASP A 51 12.10 -11.16 5.11
C ASP A 51 10.57 -11.33 5.04
N GLY A 52 10.02 -11.57 3.86
CA GLY A 52 8.59 -11.77 3.64
C GLY A 52 7.80 -10.49 3.42
N GLU A 53 8.45 -9.33 3.45
CA GLU A 53 7.81 -8.04 3.16
C GLU A 53 7.74 -7.78 1.66
N TYR A 54 6.65 -7.17 1.20
CA TYR A 54 6.52 -6.74 -0.19
C TYR A 54 7.06 -5.33 -0.35
N ARG A 55 7.91 -5.13 -1.36
CA ARG A 55 8.42 -3.82 -1.73
C ARG A 55 8.14 -3.53 -3.19
N ASP A 56 7.77 -2.29 -3.48
CA ASP A 56 7.55 -1.85 -4.85
C ASP A 56 8.88 -1.88 -5.61
N THR A 57 8.90 -2.59 -6.73
CA THR A 57 10.07 -2.68 -7.60
C THR A 57 10.24 -1.41 -8.43
N ILE A 58 9.15 -0.68 -8.65
CA ILE A 58 9.11 0.55 -9.43
C ILE A 58 8.42 1.62 -8.61
N LEU A 59 9.10 2.76 -8.46
CA LEU A 59 8.59 3.94 -7.80
C LEU A 59 8.31 5.02 -8.84
N ALA A 60 7.25 5.79 -8.61
CA ALA A 60 6.84 6.90 -9.46
C ALA A 60 6.46 8.09 -8.59
N THR A 61 6.52 9.29 -9.17
CA THR A 61 6.00 10.49 -8.54
C THR A 61 4.47 10.41 -8.40
N LYS A 62 3.91 11.16 -7.44
CA LYS A 62 2.46 11.24 -7.21
C LYS A 62 1.70 11.60 -8.50
N GLU A 63 2.19 12.61 -9.22
CA GLU A 63 1.61 13.06 -10.49
C GLU A 63 1.55 11.93 -11.53
N LEU A 64 2.62 11.16 -11.68
CA LEU A 64 2.66 10.05 -12.63
C LEU A 64 1.71 8.91 -12.21
N ARG A 65 1.59 8.66 -10.90
CA ARG A 65 0.64 7.67 -10.36
C ARG A 65 -0.81 8.05 -10.63
N GLU A 66 -1.16 9.32 -10.45
CA GLU A 66 -2.51 9.83 -10.75
C GLU A 66 -2.80 9.74 -12.25
N LYS A 67 -1.85 10.15 -13.10
CA LYS A 67 -1.95 10.02 -14.56
C LYS A 67 -2.13 8.56 -14.99
N LEU A 68 -1.36 7.64 -14.44
CA LEU A 68 -1.51 6.20 -14.68
C LEU A 68 -2.87 5.67 -14.24
N THR A 69 -3.38 6.14 -13.11
CA THR A 69 -4.69 5.76 -12.60
C THR A 69 -5.80 6.20 -13.54
N GLN A 70 -5.77 7.44 -14.02
CA GLN A 70 -6.71 7.94 -15.02
C GLN A 70 -6.65 7.12 -16.33
N PHE A 71 -5.45 6.82 -16.82
CA PHE A 71 -5.29 5.98 -18.02
C PHE A 71 -5.84 4.57 -17.83
N ALA A 72 -5.52 3.94 -16.70
CA ALA A 72 -6.00 2.59 -16.39
C ALA A 72 -7.52 2.55 -16.25
N LEU A 73 -8.12 3.55 -15.58
CA LEU A 73 -9.57 3.68 -15.44
C LEU A 73 -10.28 3.86 -16.77
N LYS A 74 -9.75 4.74 -17.63
CA LYS A 74 -10.27 4.98 -18.97
C LYS A 74 -10.30 3.69 -19.80
N GLU A 75 -9.23 2.91 -19.79
CA GLU A 75 -9.14 1.63 -20.51
C GLU A 75 -10.01 0.55 -19.85
N TYR A 76 -10.12 0.58 -18.52
CA TYR A 76 -10.96 -0.33 -17.77
C TYR A 76 -12.46 -0.11 -18.09
N GLY A 77 -12.84 1.10 -18.50
CA GLY A 77 -14.25 1.48 -18.73
C GLY A 77 -14.97 1.86 -17.44
N GLY A 78 -14.22 2.24 -16.40
CA GLY A 78 -14.77 2.81 -15.17
C GLY A 78 -15.00 4.31 -15.33
N ASP A 79 -16.13 4.81 -14.84
CA ASP A 79 -16.42 6.25 -14.85
C ASP A 79 -15.49 6.97 -13.87
N ALA A 80 -14.70 7.92 -14.38
CA ALA A 80 -13.74 8.68 -13.59
C ALA A 80 -14.47 9.78 -12.79
N MET A 81 -15.30 9.41 -11.81
CA MET A 81 -15.98 10.39 -10.96
C MET A 81 -16.07 9.96 -9.49
N HIS A 82 -15.06 10.35 -8.71
CA HIS A 82 -15.24 11.26 -7.56
C HIS A 82 -13.86 11.81 -7.15
N SER A 83 -13.48 12.96 -7.70
CA SER A 83 -12.37 13.76 -7.18
C SER A 83 -12.85 14.54 -5.96
N THR A 84 -12.96 13.89 -4.80
CA THR A 84 -12.85 14.64 -3.55
C THR A 84 -11.39 15.01 -3.39
N GLY A 85 -11.10 16.30 -3.54
CA GLY A 85 -9.76 16.87 -3.49
C GLY A 85 -9.00 16.40 -2.26
N PHE A 86 -7.83 15.81 -2.48
CA PHE A 86 -6.84 15.65 -1.43
C PHE A 86 -6.18 17.01 -1.20
N GLU A 87 -6.73 17.81 -0.28
CA GLU A 87 -6.03 18.96 0.28
C GLU A 87 -4.69 18.48 0.86
N SER A 88 -3.63 19.03 0.29
CA SER A 88 -2.24 18.82 0.68
C SER A 88 -1.96 19.55 1.99
N ASN A 89 -1.97 18.85 3.14
CA ASN A 89 -1.24 19.27 4.35
C ASN A 89 -1.04 18.15 5.41
N ALA A 90 -1.12 16.87 5.04
CA ALA A 90 -0.73 15.76 5.92
C ALA A 90 0.61 15.15 5.45
N PRO A 91 1.59 14.91 6.33
CA PRO A 91 2.74 14.10 5.99
C PRO A 91 2.27 12.71 5.49
N ASN A 92 2.84 12.27 4.37
CA ASN A 92 2.54 10.96 3.76
C ASN A 92 3.11 9.83 4.63
N ASP A 93 2.39 9.45 5.69
CA ASP A 93 2.82 8.37 6.61
C ASP A 93 2.65 6.95 6.02
N PHE A 94 2.03 6.81 4.85
CA PHE A 94 1.79 5.49 4.25
C PHE A 94 3.03 4.88 3.57
N TYR A 95 4.05 5.67 3.24
CA TYR A 95 5.28 5.19 2.61
C TYR A 95 6.42 4.89 3.59
N ASN A 96 6.22 5.12 4.89
CA ASN A 96 7.26 4.96 5.92
C ASN A 96 6.83 4.06 7.08
N SER A 97 6.10 2.97 6.80
CA SER A 97 5.87 1.93 7.80
C SER A 97 7.14 1.08 7.96
N THR A 98 8.11 1.55 8.73
CA THR A 98 8.95 0.64 9.53
C THR A 98 8.00 -0.01 10.54
N PRO A 99 7.95 -1.35 10.68
CA PRO A 99 7.04 -1.98 11.63
C PRO A 99 7.38 -1.55 13.07
N PRO A 100 6.38 -1.30 13.94
CA PRO A 100 6.62 -0.90 15.33
C PRO A 100 7.17 -2.09 16.14
N ASN A 101 8.19 -1.81 16.96
CA ASN A 101 8.69 -2.70 18.00
C ASN A 101 7.58 -2.91 19.04
N ASN A 102 7.21 -4.16 19.31
CA ASN A 102 6.12 -4.49 20.23
C ASN A 102 6.67 -4.59 21.67
N GLU A 103 6.73 -3.48 22.38
CA GLU A 103 6.92 -3.47 23.84
C GLU A 103 5.56 -3.67 24.53
N GLN A 104 5.37 -4.86 25.09
CA GLN A 104 4.16 -5.22 25.81
C GLN A 104 4.26 -4.75 27.27
N THR A 105 3.42 -3.78 27.63
CA THR A 105 3.20 -3.33 29.01
C THR A 105 2.01 -4.08 29.62
N SER A 106 2.12 -4.49 30.89
CA SER A 106 0.96 -4.82 31.72
C SER A 106 1.16 -4.25 33.13
N SER A 107 0.29 -3.29 33.48
CA SER A 107 0.02 -2.77 34.83
C SER A 107 -0.50 -3.89 35.75
N THR A 108 -0.41 -3.84 37.08
CA THR A 108 -1.24 -3.03 38.01
C THR A 108 -0.72 -3.19 39.49
N PRO A 109 -1.30 -2.64 40.58
CA PRO A 109 -0.63 -1.65 41.46
C PRO A 109 -0.54 -1.98 42.97
N ARG A 110 0.17 -1.10 43.73
CA ARG A 110 -0.02 -0.66 45.14
C ARG A 110 0.22 -1.63 46.33
N ALA A 111 1.38 -1.40 46.97
CA ALA A 111 1.69 -1.21 48.41
C ALA A 111 1.15 -2.15 49.53
N ALA A 112 2.14 -2.66 50.32
CA ALA A 112 2.14 -3.26 51.67
C ALA A 112 1.36 -4.60 51.80
N GLU A 113 1.84 -5.67 52.43
CA GLU A 113 2.51 -5.83 53.73
C GLU A 113 3.40 -7.09 53.79
N ALA A 114 4.09 -7.23 54.93
CA ALA A 114 5.05 -8.25 55.37
C ALA A 114 4.66 -9.73 55.15
N TYR A 115 5.69 -10.60 55.10
CA TYR A 115 5.98 -11.83 55.88
C TYR A 115 7.07 -12.58 55.07
N ASP A 116 8.33 -12.59 55.53
CA ASP A 116 8.91 -13.63 56.41
C ASP A 116 8.72 -15.03 55.82
N ASP A 117 9.74 -15.54 55.12
CA ASP A 117 10.21 -16.94 55.24
C ASP A 117 11.34 -17.25 54.24
N ASP A 118 12.40 -17.82 54.79
CA ASP A 118 13.38 -18.72 54.17
C ASP A 118 14.45 -18.17 53.20
N ILE A 119 15.53 -17.67 53.82
CA ILE A 119 16.90 -17.87 53.32
C ILE A 119 17.41 -19.22 53.85
N PRO A 120 17.60 -20.24 52.99
CA PRO A 120 18.68 -21.22 53.19
C PRO A 120 19.50 -21.44 51.89
N PHE A 121 20.79 -21.80 51.94
CA PHE A 121 21.55 -22.50 52.98
C PHE A 121 22.85 -21.79 53.36
#